data_AF-A0A2E3AI86-F1
#
_entry.id   AF-A0A2E3AI86-F1
#
_cell.length_a   1.000
_cell.length_b   1.000
_cell.length_c   1.000
_cell.angle_alpha   90.00
_cell.angle_beta   90.00
_cell.angle_gamma   90.00
#
_symmetry.space_group_name_H-M   'P 1'
#
loop_
_entity.id
_entity.type
_entity.pdbx_description
1 polymer ?
#
loop_
_entity_poly.entity_id
_entity_poly.type
_entity_poly.pdbx_seq_one_letter_code
_entity_poly.pdbx_strand_id
1 'polypeptide(L)' 'MTNLVEKNKKTSRQSQFENWSLKKINYILFFSGLALVIFGYILMTTGEVNSFQSLTLAPLMLFIGYLIVIPLSILIKK' A
#
# COMPACT_ATOMS: atom_id res chain seq x y z
N MET A 1 -48.24 14.36 -19.26
CA MET A 1 -47.52 13.16 -18.80
C MET A 1 -46.05 13.29 -19.21
N THR A 2 -45.24 14.06 -18.49
CA THR A 2 -43.82 14.30 -18.88
C THR A 2 -42.84 14.39 -17.71
N ASN A 3 -43.28 14.23 -16.45
CA ASN A 3 -42.43 14.49 -15.27
C ASN A 3 -41.84 13.23 -14.59
N LEU A 4 -41.71 12.11 -15.31
CA LEU A 4 -41.25 10.83 -14.71
C LEU A 4 -39.88 10.34 -15.23
N VAL A 5 -39.23 11.05 -16.15
CA VAL A 5 -38.02 10.53 -16.82
C VAL A 5 -36.70 11.09 -16.27
N GLU A 6 -36.71 12.18 -15.49
CA GLU A 6 -35.45 12.89 -15.14
C GLU A 6 -34.86 12.60 -13.76
N LYS A 7 -35.47 11.72 -12.96
CA LYS A 7 -35.07 11.53 -11.56
C LYS A 7 -34.60 10.11 -11.26
N ASN A 8 -33.63 9.55 -12.00
CA ASN A 8 -32.92 8.33 -11.53
C ASN A 8 -31.66 7.93 -12.32
N LYS A 9 -30.75 8.88 -12.62
CA LYS A 9 -29.42 8.53 -13.18
C LYS A 9 -28.24 9.12 -12.41
N LYS A 10 -28.45 9.42 -11.14
CA LYS A 10 -27.40 9.72 -10.16
C LYS A 10 -27.70 8.83 -8.96
N THR A 11 -27.06 7.67 -8.87
CA THR A 11 -26.78 6.86 -7.65
C THR A 11 -26.43 5.42 -8.08
N SER A 12 -25.32 5.24 -8.80
CA SER A 12 -24.76 3.89 -9.00
C SER A 12 -23.23 3.85 -9.07
N ARG A 13 -22.55 4.98 -8.83
CA ARG A 13 -21.07 5.04 -8.80
C ARG A 13 -20.47 4.93 -7.39
N GLN A 14 -21.28 4.85 -6.33
CA GLN A 14 -20.78 4.88 -4.95
C GLN A 14 -20.52 3.48 -4.34
N SER A 15 -21.06 2.39 -4.88
CA SER A 15 -20.91 1.06 -4.27
C SER A 15 -19.66 0.27 -4.70
N GLN A 16 -18.93 0.75 -5.72
CA GLN A 16 -17.71 0.09 -6.18
C GLN A 16 -16.50 0.43 -5.29
N PHE A 17 -16.55 1.56 -4.58
CA PHE A 17 -15.51 1.99 -3.64
C PHE A 17 -15.68 1.42 -2.23
N GLU A 18 -16.91 1.05 -1.82
CA GLU A 18 -17.13 0.39 -0.52
C GLU A 18 -16.46 -0.98 -0.44
N ASN A 19 -16.46 -1.73 -1.54
CA ASN A 19 -15.77 -3.03 -1.65
C ASN A 19 -14.25 -2.90 -1.88
N TRP A 20 -13.75 -1.67 -2.07
CA TRP A 20 -12.33 -1.33 -2.10
C TRP A 20 -11.82 -0.82 -0.75
N SER A 21 -12.66 -0.88 0.29
CA SER A 21 -12.25 -0.68 1.67
C SER A 21 -11.33 -1.83 2.08
N LEU A 22 -10.03 -1.66 1.78
CA LEU A 22 -8.97 -2.45 2.37
C LEU A 22 -9.26 -2.53 3.87
N LYS A 23 -9.49 -3.74 4.38
CA LYS A 23 -9.83 -3.94 5.79
C LYS A 23 -8.76 -3.28 6.65
N LYS A 24 -9.14 -2.85 7.86
CA LYS A 24 -8.22 -2.16 8.80
C LYS A 24 -6.87 -2.89 8.97
N ILE A 25 -6.88 -4.22 8.92
CA ILE A 25 -5.67 -5.06 8.98
C ILE A 25 -4.73 -4.88 7.79
N ASN A 26 -5.25 -4.79 6.57
CA ASN A 26 -4.49 -4.56 5.34
C ASN A 26 -3.81 -3.19 5.37
N TYR A 27 -4.51 -2.18 5.89
CA TYR A 27 -3.95 -0.84 6.02
C TYR A 27 -2.79 -0.80 7.02
N ILE A 28 -2.91 -1.51 8.16
CA ILE A 28 -1.81 -1.68 9.13
C ILE A 28 -0.60 -2.34 8.46
N LEU A 29 -0.84 -3.40 7.66
CA LEU A 29 0.22 -4.15 7.02
C LEU A 29 0.91 -3.32 5.93
N PHE A 30 0.14 -2.54 5.17
CA PHE A 30 0.64 -1.59 4.18
C PHE A 30 1.53 -0.53 4.83
N PHE A 31 1.07 0.08 5.93
CA PHE A 31 1.87 1.06 6.67
C PHE A 31 3.14 0.46 7.27
N SER A 32 3.10 -0.78 7.74
CA SER A 32 4.31 -1.47 8.21
C SER A 32 5.32 -1.69 7.08
N GLY A 33 4.87 -2.05 5.88
CA GLY A 33 5.72 -2.17 4.69
C GLY A 33 6.33 -0.83 4.28
N LEU A 34 5.53 0.25 4.32
CA LEU A 34 6.01 1.61 4.05
C LEU A 34 7.06 2.06 5.07
N ALA A 35 6.83 1.81 6.36
CA ALA A 35 7.81 2.08 7.41
C ALA A 35 9.11 1.31 7.17
N LEU A 36 9.03 0.03 6.77
CA LEU A 36 10.20 -0.80 6.46
C LEU A 36 11.03 -0.23 5.32
N VAL A 37 10.38 0.31 4.28
CA VAL A 37 11.04 0.98 3.17
C VAL A 37 11.76 2.25 3.66
N ILE A 38 11.09 3.08 4.45
CA ILE A 38 11.69 4.29 5.03
C ILE A 38 12.92 3.92 5.88
N PHE A 39 12.81 2.89 6.73
CA PHE A 39 13.93 2.40 7.52
C PHE A 39 15.08 1.87 6.65
N GLY A 40 14.78 1.15 5.56
CA GLY A 40 15.79 0.70 4.60
C GLY A 40 16.57 1.86 3.98
N TYR A 41 15.88 2.94 3.62
CA TYR A 41 16.52 4.17 3.14
C TYR A 41 17.35 4.86 4.23
N ILE A 42 16.83 4.99 5.46
CA ILE A 42 17.58 5.59 6.58
C ILE A 42 18.86 4.79 6.83
N LEU A 43 18.78 3.45 6.88
CA LEU A 43 19.92 2.56 7.04
C LEU A 43 20.97 2.79 5.95
N MET A 44 20.54 2.99 4.70
CA MET A 44 21.42 3.32 3.57
C MET A 44 22.12 4.68 3.76
N THR A 45 21.46 5.66 4.37
CA THR A 45 22.06 6.98 4.65
C THR A 45 23.01 6.97 5.85
N THR A 46 22.77 6.12 6.85
CA THR A 46 23.59 6.06 8.07
C THR A 46 24.79 5.12 7.97
N GLY A 47 24.73 4.10 7.10
CA GLY A 47 25.85 3.20 6.87
C GLY A 47 26.89 3.82 5.94
N GLU A 48 28.18 3.62 6.22
CA GLU A 48 29.23 3.93 5.26
C GLU A 48 28.88 3.28 3.92
N VAL A 49 29.00 4.03 2.82
CA VAL A 49 28.61 3.61 1.46
C VAL A 49 29.21 2.27 1.02
N ASN A 50 30.31 1.85 1.64
CA ASN A 50 31.03 0.60 1.34
C ASN A 50 30.82 -0.50 2.39
N SER A 51 29.96 -0.28 3.40
CA SER A 51 29.63 -1.30 4.39
C SER A 51 28.59 -2.28 3.83
N PHE A 52 28.68 -3.54 4.25
CA PHE A 52 27.70 -4.60 3.96
C PHE A 52 26.25 -4.17 4.24
N GLN A 53 26.07 -3.29 5.22
CA GLN A 53 24.76 -2.76 5.60
C GLN A 53 24.10 -1.92 4.49
N SER A 54 24.86 -1.07 3.80
CA SER A 54 24.34 -0.23 2.71
C SER A 54 24.30 -0.95 1.37
N LEU A 55 25.25 -1.87 1.12
CA LEU A 55 25.36 -2.61 -0.14
C LEU A 55 24.45 -3.84 -0.22
N THR A 56 24.10 -4.46 0.91
CA THR A 56 23.37 -5.73 0.91
C THR A 56 22.14 -5.69 1.81
N LEU A 57 22.27 -5.20 3.06
CA LEU A 57 21.15 -5.24 4.00
C LEU A 57 20.03 -4.26 3.63
N ALA A 58 20.37 -3.01 3.29
CA ALA A 58 19.40 -2.00 2.90
C ALA A 58 18.64 -2.37 1.61
N PRO A 59 19.29 -2.76 0.49
CA PRO A 59 18.58 -3.19 -0.71
C PRO A 59 17.69 -4.43 -0.47
N LEU A 60 18.11 -5.38 0.36
CA LEU A 60 17.31 -6.56 0.70
C LEU A 60 16.07 -6.19 1.52
N MET A 61 16.21 -5.29 2.48
CA MET A 61 15.11 -4.80 3.31
C MET A 61 14.09 -4.01 2.49
N LEU A 62 14.57 -3.20 1.54
CA LEU A 62 13.76 -2.52 0.53
C LEU A 62 13.04 -3.51 -0.39
N PHE A 63 13.74 -4.55 -0.86
CA PHE A 63 13.15 -5.62 -1.68
C PHE A 63 11.98 -6.30 -0.96
N ILE A 64 12.17 -6.71 0.29
CA ILE A 64 11.13 -7.36 1.07
C ILE A 64 9.95 -6.39 1.33
N GLY A 65 10.23 -5.16 1.75
CA GLY A 65 9.19 -4.17 2.01
C GLY A 65 8.36 -3.85 0.76
N TYR A 66 9.03 -3.63 -0.36
CA TYR A 66 8.40 -3.17 -1.60
C TYR A 66 7.76 -4.29 -2.42
N LEU A 67 8.41 -5.44 -2.57
CA LEU A 67 7.93 -6.54 -3.44
C LEU A 67 7.09 -7.58 -2.71
N ILE A 68 7.21 -7.69 -1.39
CA ILE A 68 6.52 -8.74 -0.62
C ILE A 68 5.47 -8.11 0.29
N VAL A 69 5.87 -7.24 1.22
CA VAL A 69 4.97 -6.73 2.27
C VAL A 69 3.87 -5.83 1.70
N ILE A 70 4.23 -4.85 0.86
CA ILE A 70 3.24 -3.95 0.24
C ILE A 70 2.26 -4.73 -0.66
N PRO A 71 2.68 -5.58 -1.60
CA PRO A 71 1.75 -6.33 -2.43
C PRO A 71 0.88 -7.29 -1.62
N LEU A 72 1.43 -8.00 -0.63
CA LEU A 72 0.64 -8.87 0.25
C LEU A 72 -0.41 -8.07 1.04
N SER A 73 -0.07 -6.87 1.52
CA SER A 73 -1.03 -6.02 2.22
C SER A 73 -2.25 -5.66 1.38
N ILE A 74 -2.08 -5.57 0.06
CA ILE A 74 -3.15 -5.28 -0.89
C ILE A 74 -3.88 -6.56 -1.32
N LEU A 75 -3.14 -7.66 -1.50
CA LEU A 75 -3.66 -8.92 -2.06
C LEU A 75 -4.45 -9.75 -1.03
N ILE A 76 -4.17 -9.61 0.27
CA ILE A 76 -4.89 -10.33 1.33
C ILE A 76 -6.34 -9.82 1.38
N LYS A 77 -7.23 -10.44 0.62
CA LYS A 77 -8.68 -10.31 0.79
C LYS A 77 -9.15 -11.38 1.76
N LYS A 78 -9.00 -11.12 3.06
CA LYS A 78 -9.76 -11.87 4.08
C LYS A 78 -11.00 -11.07 4.45
#